data_AF-A0A6A2FV37-F1
#
_entry.id   AF-A0A6A2FV37-F1
#
_cell.length_a   1.000
_cell.length_b   1.000
_cell.length_c   1.000
_cell.angle_alpha   90.00
_cell.angle_beta   90.00
_cell.angle_gamma   90.00
#
_symmetry.space_group_name_H-M   'P 1'
#
loop_
_entity.id
_entity.type
_entity.pdbx_description
1 polymer ?
#
loop_
_entity_poly.entity_id
_entity_poly.type
_entity_poly.pdbx_seq_one_letter_code
_entity_poly.pdbx_strand_id
1 'polypeptide(L)' 'MVSVEFDSEVNAMYIRFKKGKVDKSEPLADNVIVDIDKNGKAIGIEILLPKEDLRISNIVSEALKVEA' A
#
# COMPACT_ATOMS: atom_id res chain seq x y z
N MET A 1 -7.16 18.24 -0.59
CA MET A 1 -7.77 17.20 -1.44
C MET A 1 -7.08 15.91 -1.08
N VAL A 2 -7.86 14.85 -0.87
CA VAL A 2 -7.33 13.51 -0.60
C VAL A 2 -6.84 12.93 -1.93
N SER A 3 -5.67 12.30 -1.96
CA SER A 3 -5.15 11.58 -3.13
C SER A 3 -4.81 10.14 -2.76
N VAL A 4 -4.83 9.28 -3.78
CA VAL A 4 -4.36 7.89 -3.70
C VAL A 4 -3.33 7.71 -4.79
N GLU A 5 -2.17 7.18 -4.42
CA GLU A 5 -1.02 6.94 -5.29
C GLU A 5 -0.63 5.47 -5.14
N PHE A 6 -0.37 4.79 -6.25
CA PHE A 6 0.15 3.41 -6.26
C PHE A 6 1.61 3.44 -6.70
N ASP A 7 2.47 2.82 -5.90
CA ASP A 7 3.88 2.62 -6.22
C ASP A 7 4.09 1.13 -6.54
N SER A 8 4.29 0.86 -7.83
CA SER A 8 4.52 -0.48 -8.34
C SER A 8 5.93 -1.02 -8.02
N GLU A 9 6.90 -0.16 -7.71
CA GLU A 9 8.27 -0.60 -7.40
C GLU A 9 8.32 -1.30 -6.04
N VAL A 10 7.57 -0.78 -5.07
CA VAL A 10 7.47 -1.35 -3.71
C VAL A 10 6.17 -2.09 -3.45
N ASN A 11 5.27 -2.14 -4.44
CA ASN A 11 3.93 -2.74 -4.33
C ASN A 11 3.16 -2.19 -3.12
N ALA A 12 3.04 -0.86 -3.06
CA ALA A 12 2.41 -0.15 -1.96
C ALA A 12 1.41 0.88 -2.48
N MET A 13 0.38 1.15 -1.67
CA MET A 13 -0.58 2.20 -1.93
C MET A 13 -0.45 3.28 -0.86
N TYR A 14 -0.32 4.53 -1.30
CA TYR A 14 -0.28 5.69 -0.42
C TYR A 14 -1.59 6.47 -0.50
N ILE A 15 -2.25 6.66 0.64
CA ILE A 15 -3.43 7.50 0.78
C ILE A 15 -3.03 8.79 1.50
N ARG A 16 -3.06 9.91 0.79
CA ARG A 16 -2.70 11.24 1.33
C ARG A 16 -3.93 12.00 1.76
N PHE A 17 -4.02 12.36 3.03
CA PHE A 17 -5.13 13.17 3.56
C PHE A 17 -4.90 14.67 3.37
N LYS A 18 -3.64 15.11 3.54
CA LYS A 18 -3.24 16.51 3.43
C LYS A 18 -1.81 16.63 2.90
N LYS A 19 -1.46 17.81 2.36
CA LYS A 19 -0.07 18.15 2.05
C LYS A 19 0.67 18.48 3.34
N GLY A 20 1.93 18.07 3.43
CA GLY A 20 2.77 18.31 4.60
C GLY A 20 4.10 17.59 4.49
N LYS A 21 5.04 17.91 5.38
CA LYS A 21 6.29 17.17 5.55
C LYS A 21 6.10 16.10 6.61
N VAL A 22 6.46 14.87 6.28
CA VAL A 22 6.56 13.77 7.23
C VAL A 22 7.66 14.08 8.23
N ASP A 23 7.34 13.97 9.51
CA ASP A 23 8.29 14.07 10.62
C ASP A 23 8.71 12.68 11.08
N LYS A 24 7.75 11.77 11.19
CA LYS A 24 7.97 10.35 11.46
C LYS A 24 6.90 9.48 10.81
N SER A 25 7.25 8.22 10.61
CA SER A 25 6.34 7.16 10.15
C SER A 25 6.29 6.07 11.21
N GLU A 26 5.08 5.61 11.54
CA GLU A 26 4.87 4.59 12.58
C GLU A 26 4.07 3.41 12.03
N PRO A 27 4.52 2.16 12.27
CA PRO A 27 3.72 0.99 11.92
C PRO A 27 2.47 0.94 12.80
N LEU A 28 1.30 0.89 12.17
CA LEU A 28 0.01 0.73 12.83
C LEU A 28 -0.43 -0.75 12.83
N ALA A 29 -0.06 -1.48 11.79
CA ALA A 29 -0.26 -2.92 11.64
C ALA A 29 0.85 -3.49 10.72
N ASP A 30 0.91 -4.82 10.57
CA ASP A 30 1.94 -5.52 9.81
C ASP A 30 2.16 -4.97 8.39
N ASN A 31 1.10 -4.49 7.74
CA ASN A 31 1.13 -3.95 6.39
C ASN A 31 0.65 -2.49 6.28
N VAL A 32 0.54 -1.78 7.41
CA VAL A 32 0.00 -0.41 7.46
C VAL A 32 0.94 0.50 8.23
N ILE A 33 1.38 1.57 7.58
CA ILE A 33 2.28 2.58 8.15
C ILE A 33 1.58 3.94 8.08
N VAL A 34 1.67 4.73 9.15
CA VAL A 34 1.07 6.06 9.22
C VAL A 34 2.16 7.12 9.23
N ASP A 35 2.05 8.09 8.31
CA ASP A 35 2.92 9.26 8.28
C ASP A 35 2.35 10.38 9.14
N ILE A 36 3.17 10.93 10.04
CA ILE A 36 2.77 11.92 11.03
C ILE A 36 3.62 13.19 10.86
N ASP A 37 2.99 14.36 10.96
CA ASP A 37 3.70 15.64 10.99
C ASP A 37 4.26 15.96 12.39
N LYS A 38 5.14 16.97 12.46
CA LYS A 38 5.76 17.43 13.72
C LYS A 38 4.78 17.84 14.84
N ASN A 39 3.50 18.03 14.52
CA ASN A 39 2.45 18.38 15.48
C ASN A 39 1.62 17.16 15.89
N GLY A 40 2.03 15.95 15.51
CA GLY A 40 1.31 14.70 15.81
C GLY A 40 0.08 14.46 14.94
N LYS A 41 -0.08 15.15 13.81
CA LYS A 41 -1.24 14.94 12.93
C LYS A 41 -0.88 14.07 11.74
N ALA A 42 -1.73 13.07 11.46
CA ALA A 42 -1.58 12.22 10.28
C ALA A 42 -1.57 13.04 8.98
N ILE A 43 -0.66 12.70 8.08
CA ILE A 43 -0.49 13.24 6.72
C ILE A 43 -1.08 12.25 5.71
N GLY A 44 -0.81 10.97 5.91
CA GLY A 44 -1.24 9.88 5.04
C GLY A 44 -0.99 8.52 5.66
N ILE A 45 -1.38 7.49 4.92
CA ILE A 45 -1.19 6.08 5.28
C ILE A 45 -0.57 5.39 4.07
N GLU A 46 0.45 4.58 4.33
CA GLU A 46 1.03 3.65 3.37
C GLU A 46 0.53 2.23 3.70
N ILE A 47 0.05 1.54 2.68
CA ILE A 47 -0.45 0.16 2.77
C ILE A 47 0.43 -0.70 1.87
N LEU A 48 1.20 -1.60 2.48
CA LEU A 48 1.97 -2.61 1.74
C LEU A 48 1.01 -3.67 1.22
N LEU A 49 1.04 -3.91 -0.09
CA LEU A 49 0.20 -4.92 -0.72
C LEU A 49 0.91 -6.27 -0.68
N PRO A 50 0.14 -7.37 -0.60
CA PRO A 50 0.72 -8.70 -0.66
C PRO A 50 1.54 -8.85 -1.95
N LYS A 51 2.72 -9.46 -1.83
CA LYS A 51 3.48 -9.86 -3.02
C LYS A 51 2.60 -10.77 -3.86
N GLU A 52 2.51 -10.50 -5.15
CA GLU A 52 1.93 -11.48 -6.07
C GLU A 52 2.74 -12.77 -5.95
N ASP A 53 2.07 -13.84 -5.51
CA ASP A 53 2.64 -15.17 -5.59
C ASP A 53 2.27 -15.74 -6.96
N LEU A 54 3.19 -15.60 -7.90
CA LEU A 54 3.07 -16.14 -9.25
C LEU A 54 2.69 -17.63 -9.25
N ARG A 55 3.04 -18.39 -8.21
CA ARG A 55 2.65 -19.81 -8.10
C ARG A 55 1.16 -19.95 -7.84
N ILE A 56 0.58 -19.09 -6.99
CA ILE A 56 -0.86 -19.09 -6.74
C ILE A 56 -1.60 -18.65 -8.00
N SER A 57 -1.13 -17.62 -8.70
CA SER A 57 -1.71 -17.18 -9.97
C SER A 57 -1.69 -18.29 -11.02
N ASN A 58 -0.59 -19.05 -11.11
CA ASN A 58 -0.48 -20.19 -12.02
C ASN A 58 -1.44 -21.33 -11.64
N ILE A 59 -1.49 -21.71 -10.35
CA ILE A 59 -2.41 -22.74 -9.85
C ILE A 59 -3.87 -22.36 -10.14
N VAL A 60 -4.24 -21.10 -9.90
CA VAL A 60 -5.60 -20.60 -10.19
C VAL A 60 -5.88 -20.63 -11.68
N SER A 61 -4.94 -20.22 -12.53
CA SER A 61 -5.09 -20.22 -13.99
C SER A 61 -5.27 -21.64 -14.54
N GLU A 62 -4.45 -22.60 -14.07
CA GLU A 62 -4.56 -24.00 -14.43
C GLU A 62 -5.88 -24.62 -13.93
N ALA A 63 -6.29 -24.31 -12.70
CA ALA A 63 -7.52 -24.83 -12.11
C ALA A 63 -8.78 -24.29 -12.80
N LEU A 64 -8.76 -23.04 -13.24
CA LEU A 64 -9.91 -22.42 -13.91
C LEU A 64 -10.01 -22.77 -15.40
N LYS A 65 -8.97 -23.38 -16.00
CA LYS A 65 -8.91 -23.69 -17.45
C LYS A 65 -9.50 -22.56 -18.29
N VAL A 66 -9.09 -21.32 -18.03
CA VAL A 66 -9.46 -20.22 -18.91
C VAL A 66 -8.67 -20.44 -20.19
N GLU A 67 -9.25 -21.16 -21.15
CA GLU A 67 -8.79 -21.12 -22.53
C GLU A 67 -8.90 -19.66 -22.98
N ALA A 68 -7.75 -19.11 -23.38
CA ALA A 68 -7.67 -17.78 -23.99
C ALA A 68 -8.51 -17.69 -25.26
#